data_AF-A0A920M6G5-F1
#
_entry.id   AF-A0A920M6G5-F1
#
_cell.length_a   1.000
_cell.length_b   1.000
_cell.length_c   1.000
_cell.angle_alpha   90.00
_cell.angle_beta   90.00
_cell.angle_gamma   90.00
#
_symmetry.space_group_name_H-M   'P 1'
#
loop_
_entity.id
_entity.type
_entity.pdbx_description
1 polymer ?
#
loop_
_entity_poly.entity_id
_entity_poly.type
_entity_poly.pdbx_seq_one_letter_code
_entity_poly.pdbx_strand_id
1 'polypeptide(L)' 'MDFRDYSINQLVTKIKSKEISAKELTQEALDNVEKIDKTLNAFCSINDQDAIRQASEIDERLQKVKK' A
#
# COMPACT_ATOMS: atom_id res chain seq x y z
N MET A 1 1.37 8.75 -8.47
CA MET A 1 0.37 9.55 -7.71
C MET A 1 0.80 9.44 -6.26
N ASP A 2 1.06 10.54 -5.55
CA ASP A 2 1.51 10.39 -4.15
C ASP A 2 0.30 10.07 -3.28
N PHE A 3 0.31 8.88 -2.68
CA PHE A 3 -0.76 8.44 -1.79
C PHE A 3 -0.80 9.25 -0.49
N ARG A 4 0.27 9.97 -0.16
CA ARG A 4 0.38 10.80 1.06
C ARG A 4 -0.44 12.09 0.99
N ASP A 5 -0.91 12.48 -0.20
CA ASP A 5 -1.84 13.59 -0.38
C ASP A 5 -3.28 13.24 0.06
N TYR A 6 -3.54 11.96 0.34
CA TYR A 6 -4.85 11.46 0.73
C TYR A 6 -4.89 11.08 2.20
N SER A 7 -6.04 11.34 2.82
CA SER A 7 -6.34 10.76 4.13
C SER A 7 -6.55 9.24 4.03
N ILE A 8 -6.34 8.54 5.14
CA ILE A 8 -6.57 7.09 5.24
C ILE A 8 -8.00 6.72 4.78
N ASN A 9 -9.01 7.52 5.17
CA ASN A 9 -10.40 7.30 4.75
C ASN A 9 -10.60 7.40 3.23
N GLN A 10 -9.91 8.33 2.57
CA GLN A 10 -9.95 8.44 1.12
C GLN A 10 -9.27 7.23 0.45
N LEU A 11 -8.11 6.82 0.94
CA LEU A 11 -7.40 5.63 0.43
C LEU A 11 -8.26 4.37 0.59
N VAL A 12 -8.87 4.16 1.75
CA VAL A 12 -9.79 3.02 1.99
C VAL A 12 -10.96 3.06 1.02
N THR A 13 -11.54 4.24 0.79
CA THR A 13 -12.64 4.41 -0.18
C THR A 13 -12.19 4.04 -1.60
N LYS A 14 -11.01 4.51 -2.03
CA LYS A 14 -10.42 4.23 -3.35
C LYS A 14 -10.08 2.76 -3.56
N ILE A 15 -9.57 2.09 -2.53
CA ILE A 15 -9.30 0.65 -2.56
C ILE A 15 -10.61 -0.14 -2.66
N LYS A 16 -11.63 0.23 -1.87
CA LYS A 16 -12.97 -0.40 -1.93
C LYS A 16 -13.68 -0.17 -3.26
N SER A 17 -13.47 1.00 -3.89
CA SER A 17 -14.01 1.31 -5.21
C SER A 17 -13.22 0.64 -6.34
N LYS A 18 -12.09 -0.02 -6.05
CA LYS A 18 -11.14 -0.60 -7.02
C LYS A 18 -10.51 0.44 -7.96
N GLU A 19 -10.44 1.69 -7.52
CA GLU A 19 -9.72 2.75 -8.24
C GLU A 19 -8.20 2.55 -8.12
N ILE A 20 -7.75 2.02 -6.99
CA ILE A 20 -6.36 1.62 -6.71
C ILE A 20 -6.35 0.26 -6.03
N SER A 21 -5.33 -0.57 -6.30
CA SER A 21 -5.14 -1.83 -5.56
C SER A 21 -4.35 -1.59 -4.27
N ALA A 22 -4.66 -2.33 -3.21
CA ALA A 22 -3.88 -2.27 -1.97
C ALA A 22 -2.42 -2.68 -2.22
N LYS A 23 -2.18 -3.64 -3.13
CA LYS A 23 -0.84 -4.04 -3.57
C LYS A 23 -0.06 -2.89 -4.20
N GLU A 24 -0.69 -2.14 -5.12
CA GLU A 24 -0.05 -1.00 -5.80
C GLU A 24 0.32 0.10 -4.81
N LEU A 25 -0.59 0.43 -3.89
CA LEU A 25 -0.34 1.40 -2.82
C LEU A 25 0.85 1.00 -1.94
N THR A 26 0.92 -0.28 -1.58
CA THR A 26 1.98 -0.82 -0.72
C THR A 26 3.33 -0.83 -1.44
N GLN A 27 3.34 -1.16 -2.74
CA GLN A 27 4.55 -1.09 -3.56
C GLN A 27 5.09 0.35 -3.65
N GLU A 28 4.22 1.33 -3.93
CA GLU A 28 4.62 2.74 -3.97
C GLU A 28 5.19 3.23 -2.63
N ALA A 29 4.69 2.71 -1.50
CA ALA A 29 5.24 3.01 -0.18
C ALA A 29 6.65 2.43 -0.01
N LEU A 30 6.87 1.17 -0.39
CA LEU A 30 8.17 0.50 -0.32
C LEU A 30 9.20 1.18 -1.22
N ASP A 31 8.83 1.52 -2.45
CA ASP A 31 9.70 2.21 -3.41
C ASP A 31 10.15 3.58 -2.87
N ASN A 32 9.25 4.28 -2.15
CA ASN A 32 9.59 5.53 -1.50
C ASN A 32 10.53 5.34 -0.31
N VAL A 33 10.35 4.28 0.48
CA VAL A 33 11.28 3.93 1.56
C VAL A 33 12.65 3.66 0.96
N GLU A 34 12.77 2.85 -0.09
CA GLU A 34 14.07 2.54 -0.71
C GLU A 34 14.81 3.79 -1.24
N LYS A 35 14.05 4.79 -1.73
CA LYS A 35 14.60 6.05 -2.26
C LYS A 35 15.00 7.04 -1.18
N ILE A 36 14.16 7.21 -0.15
CA ILE A 36 14.26 8.33 0.81
C ILE A 36 14.92 7.88 2.13
N ASP A 37 14.71 6.63 2.54
CA ASP A 37 15.19 6.12 3.83
C ASP A 37 16.71 6.03 3.90
N LYS A 38 17.40 5.95 2.75
CA LYS A 38 18.86 6.09 2.69
C LYS A 38 19.37 7.42 3.25
N THR A 39 18.53 8.46 3.23
CA THR A 39 18.85 9.80 3.73
C THR A 39 18.29 10.04 5.13
N LEU A 40 17.06 9.59 5.40
CA LEU A 40 16.40 9.82 6.68
C LEU A 40 16.78 8.80 7.75
N ASN A 41 17.15 7.58 7.34
CA ASN A 41 17.45 6.44 8.19
C ASN A 41 16.39 6.23 9.28
N ALA A 42 15.12 6.27 8.86
CA ALA A 42 13.95 6.22 9.72
C ALA A 42 13.50 4.77 10.01
N PHE A 43 13.86 3.81 9.17
CA PHE A 43 13.50 2.40 9.34
C PHE A 43 14.71 1.53 9.69
N CYS A 44 14.59 0.69 10.72
CA CYS A 44 15.64 -0.26 11.10
C CYS A 44 15.58 -1.57 10.29
N SER A 45 14.39 -1.96 9.82
CA SER A 45 14.16 -3.17 9.05
C SER A 45 12.89 -3.02 8.23
N ILE A 46 12.91 -3.56 7.01
CA ILE A 46 11.81 -3.50 6.05
C ILE A 46 11.42 -4.95 5.72
N ASN A 47 10.13 -5.26 5.85
CA ASN A 47 9.58 -6.59 5.58
C ASN A 47 8.66 -6.52 4.34
N ASP A 48 9.28 -6.29 3.19
CA ASP A 48 8.66 -6.06 1.89
C ASP A 48 7.75 -7.22 1.44
N GLN A 49 8.24 -8.46 1.57
CA GLN A 49 7.51 -9.65 1.11
C GLN A 49 6.18 -9.84 1.87
N ASP A 50 6.21 -9.71 3.20
CA ASP A 50 5.00 -9.83 4.02
C ASP A 50 4.03 -8.65 3.79
N ALA A 51 4.55 -7.44 3.57
CA ALA A 51 3.71 -6.28 3.28
C ALA A 51 2.93 -6.47 1.96
N ILE A 52 3.61 -6.90 0.90
CA ILE A 52 2.99 -7.17 -0.40
C ILE A 52 2.02 -8.36 -0.33
N ARG A 53 2.35 -9.41 0.43
CA ARG A 53 1.45 -10.55 0.64
C ARG A 53 0.14 -10.10 1.31
N GLN A 54 0.21 -9.36 2.41
CA GLN A 54 -0.98 -8.85 3.12
C GLN A 54 -1.84 -7.94 2.23
N ALA A 55 -1.20 -7.06 1.46
CA ALA A 55 -1.89 -6.19 0.53
C ALA A 55 -2.65 -6.97 -0.55
N SER A 56 -2.02 -8.02 -1.10
CA SER A 56 -2.64 -8.90 -2.09
C SER A 56 -3.84 -9.67 -1.50
N GLU A 57 -3.73 -10.16 -0.27
CA GLU A 57 -4.83 -10.83 0.44
C GLU A 57 -6.04 -9.90 0.65
N ILE A 58 -5.81 -8.61 0.90
CA ILE A 58 -6.88 -7.61 1.01
C ILE A 58 -7.58 -7.43 -0.33
N ASP A 59 -6.82 -7.27 -1.42
CA ASP A 59 -7.37 -7.14 -2.77
C ASP A 59 -8.22 -8.37 -3.16
N GLU A 60 -7.74 -9.58 -2.86
CA GLU A 60 -8.51 -10.81 -3.08
C GLU A 60 -9.80 -10.86 -2.25
N ARG A 61 -9.75 -10.45 -0.99
CA ARG A 61 -10.95 -10.40 -0.12
C ARG A 61 -11.98 -9.40 -0.66
N LEU A 62 -11.53 -8.24 -1.15
CA LEU A 62 -12.41 -7.24 -1.77
C LEU A 62 -13.06 -7.74 -3.06
N GLN A 63 -12.38 -8.61 -3.82
CA GLN A 63 -12.97 -9.28 -4.96
C GLN A 63 -14.05 -10.29 -4.56
N LYS A 64 -13.82 -11.06 -3.48
CA LYS A 64 -14.76 -12.09 -2.99
C LYS A 64 -16.03 -11.52 -2.35
N VAL A 65 -15.94 -10.39 -1.64
CA VAL A 65 -17.09 -9.79 -0.91
C VAL A 65 -18.17 -9.21 -1.83
N LYS A 66 -17.87 -8.93 -3.10
CA LYS A 66 -18.84 -8.42 -4.09
C LYS A 66 -19.62 -9.51 -4.84
N LYS A 67 -19.51 -10.78 -4.42
CA LYS A 67 -20.20 -11.93 -5.03
C LYS A 67 -21.39 -12.35 -4.17
#